data_AF-A0A7X5VMS2-F1
#
_entry.id   AF-A0A7X5VMS2-F1
#
_cell.length_a   1.000
_cell.length_b   1.000
_cell.length_c   1.000
_cell.angle_alpha   90.00
_cell.angle_beta   90.00
_cell.angle_gamma   90.00
#
_symmetry.space_group_name_H-M   'P 1'
#
loop_
_entity.id
_entity.type
_entity.pdbx_description
1 polymer ?
#
loop_
_entity_poly.entity_id
_entity_poly.type
_entity_poly.pdbx_seq_one_letter_code
_entity_poly.pdbx_strand_id
1 'polypeptide(L)'
;WLDYLLKVPTIFRHRARGLVPAGGTPFGELLERSGCDAPRFDEWETHISTIFTEVRAYTYIEVRSADLVSDRRAFQVPTFWTGLLYDENSRGEMLERCASYDDHERWQELLHEAARSGLDAACSGADLRELAAAAIRLSIAGLRNGVPCAGGDDEAVRPLLDLARLHALTVR
;
A
#
# COMPACT_ATOMS: atom_id res chain seq x y z
N TRP A 1 15.02 3.46 -1.44
CA TRP A 1 13.92 3.41 -2.42
C TRP A 1 14.39 3.77 -3.83
N LEU A 2 14.99 4.95 -4.06
CA LEU A 2 15.50 5.32 -5.39
C LEU A 2 16.49 4.30 -5.97
N ASP A 3 17.45 3.83 -5.16
CA ASP A 3 18.42 2.80 -5.58
C ASP A 3 17.77 1.49 -6.06
N TYR A 4 16.60 1.15 -5.49
CA TYR A 4 15.83 0.00 -5.95
C TYR A 4 15.22 0.29 -7.33
N LEU A 5 14.56 1.43 -7.50
CA LEU A 5 13.95 1.82 -8.78
C LEU A 5 14.96 1.85 -9.93
N LEU A 6 16.20 2.31 -9.68
CA LEU A 6 17.26 2.34 -10.69
C LEU A 6 17.73 0.95 -11.13
N LYS A 7 17.56 -0.07 -10.28
CA LYS A 7 17.98 -1.45 -10.56
C LYS A 7 16.88 -2.28 -11.23
N VAL A 8 15.60 -1.86 -11.15
CA VAL A 8 14.50 -2.59 -11.78
C VAL A 8 14.67 -2.53 -13.31
N PRO A 9 14.56 -3.67 -14.02
CA PRO A 9 14.51 -3.71 -15.48
C PRO A 9 13.42 -2.81 -16.06
N THR A 10 13.80 -1.90 -16.95
CA THR A 10 12.83 -1.08 -17.69
C THR A 10 12.06 -1.98 -18.67
N ILE A 11 10.74 -1.82 -18.77
CA ILE A 11 9.92 -2.60 -19.71
C ILE A 11 9.81 -1.89 -21.06
N PHE A 12 9.53 -0.58 -21.06
CA PHE A 12 9.28 0.22 -22.26
C PHE A 12 10.08 1.51 -22.29
N ARG A 13 10.38 1.96 -23.51
CA ARG A 13 10.96 3.27 -23.82
C ARG A 13 10.05 4.00 -24.79
N HIS A 14 9.98 5.31 -24.66
CA HIS A 14 9.20 6.14 -25.57
C HIS A 14 10.10 6.63 -26.71
N ARG A 15 9.72 6.34 -27.95
CA ARG A 15 10.45 6.76 -29.16
C ARG A 15 9.51 7.45 -30.14
N ALA A 16 10.06 7.99 -31.23
CA ALA A 16 9.28 8.71 -32.24
C ALA A 16 8.10 7.90 -32.82
N ARG A 17 8.20 6.56 -32.83
CA ARG A 17 7.14 5.64 -33.30
C ARG A 17 6.22 5.13 -32.19
N GLY A 18 6.35 5.65 -30.96
CA GLY A 18 5.61 5.21 -29.78
C GLY A 18 6.45 4.41 -28.79
N LEU A 19 5.77 3.60 -27.97
CA LEU A 19 6.38 2.72 -26.98
C LEU A 19 7.12 1.56 -27.67
N VAL A 20 8.40 1.39 -27.34
CA VAL A 20 9.24 0.27 -27.80
C VAL A 20 9.74 -0.52 -26.58
N PRO A 21 9.96 -1.84 -26.70
CA PRO A 21 10.56 -2.62 -25.61
C PRO A 21 11.94 -2.09 -25.23
N ALA A 22 12.23 -2.02 -23.93
CA ALA A 22 13.52 -1.56 -23.41
C ALA A 22 14.56 -2.69 -23.29
N GLY A 23 14.17 -3.95 -23.54
CA GLY A 23 15.05 -5.10 -23.45
C GLY A 23 15.47 -5.48 -22.02
N GLY A 24 14.80 -4.94 -21.00
CA GLY A 24 15.10 -5.24 -19.60
C GLY A 24 16.32 -4.49 -19.04
N THR A 25 16.84 -3.49 -19.73
CA THR A 25 17.93 -2.64 -19.20
C THR A 25 17.47 -1.92 -17.92
N PRO A 26 18.21 -2.02 -16.80
CA PRO A 26 17.93 -1.24 -15.59
C PRO A 26 17.87 0.26 -15.88
N PHE A 27 16.95 0.99 -15.26
CA PHE A 27 16.80 2.42 -15.54
C PHE A 27 18.06 3.23 -15.20
N GLY A 28 18.84 2.80 -14.20
CA GLY A 28 20.13 3.39 -13.85
C GLY A 28 21.12 3.37 -15.02
N GLU A 29 21.18 2.27 -15.78
CA GLU A 29 22.02 2.19 -16.98
C GLU A 29 21.50 3.06 -18.13
N LEU A 30 20.18 3.30 -18.19
CA LEU A 30 19.62 4.25 -19.14
C LEU A 30 20.08 5.68 -18.82
N LEU A 31 20.14 6.07 -17.54
CA LEU A 31 20.59 7.39 -17.12
C LEU A 31 22.04 7.72 -17.52
N GLU A 32 22.88 6.71 -17.73
CA GLU A 32 24.26 6.88 -18.20
C GLU A 32 24.34 7.20 -19.70
N ARG A 33 23.24 7.04 -20.45
CA ARG A 33 23.19 7.31 -21.89
C ARG A 33 23.09 8.80 -22.17
N SER A 34 23.62 9.21 -23.32
CA SER A 34 23.67 10.61 -23.74
C SER A 34 23.09 10.83 -25.14
N GLY A 35 22.90 12.10 -25.50
CA GLY A 35 22.38 12.48 -26.81
C GLY A 35 20.94 12.01 -27.04
N CYS A 36 20.66 11.48 -28.23
CA CYS A 36 19.32 11.04 -28.61
C CYS A 36 18.85 9.76 -27.89
N ASP A 37 19.74 9.06 -27.20
CA ASP A 37 19.41 7.84 -26.44
C ASP A 37 19.32 8.06 -24.93
N ALA A 38 19.54 9.30 -24.45
CA ALA A 38 19.30 9.68 -23.07
C ALA A 38 17.81 9.49 -22.70
N PRO A 39 17.50 9.02 -21.49
CA PRO A 39 16.13 8.83 -21.07
C PRO A 39 15.46 10.18 -20.83
N ARG A 40 14.18 10.23 -21.12
CA ARG A 40 13.34 11.40 -20.88
C ARG A 40 12.53 11.23 -19.60
N PHE A 41 11.99 12.32 -19.08
CA PHE A 41 11.20 12.29 -17.85
C PHE A 41 9.93 11.42 -17.98
N ASP A 42 9.25 11.43 -19.12
CA ASP A 42 8.11 10.55 -19.42
C ASP A 42 8.50 9.06 -19.37
N GLU A 43 9.74 8.72 -19.74
CA GLU A 43 10.27 7.35 -19.59
C GLU A 43 10.49 6.99 -18.12
N TRP A 44 10.87 7.93 -17.27
CA TRP A 44 10.96 7.72 -15.81
C TRP A 44 9.58 7.49 -15.18
N GLU A 45 8.59 8.32 -15.53
CA GLU A 45 7.21 8.13 -15.05
C GLU A 45 6.66 6.76 -15.49
N THR A 46 6.90 6.40 -16.75
CA THR A 46 6.53 5.09 -17.31
C THR A 46 7.24 3.97 -16.57
N HIS A 47 8.54 4.08 -16.31
CA HIS A 47 9.32 3.10 -15.57
C HIS A 47 8.73 2.84 -14.19
N ILE A 48 8.51 3.88 -13.38
CA ILE A 48 7.91 3.73 -12.05
C ILE A 48 6.51 3.10 -12.12
N SER A 49 5.70 3.49 -13.12
CA SER A 49 4.34 2.96 -13.30
C SER A 49 4.30 1.45 -13.57
N THR A 50 5.42 0.87 -14.05
CA THR A 50 5.56 -0.56 -14.36
C THR A 50 6.10 -1.39 -13.19
N ILE A 51 6.34 -0.78 -12.03
CA ILE A 51 6.80 -1.46 -10.83
C ILE A 51 5.59 -1.79 -9.96
N PHE A 52 5.42 -3.07 -9.62
CA PHE A 52 4.23 -3.59 -8.92
C PHE A 52 4.61 -4.19 -7.57
N THR A 53 4.84 -3.32 -6.59
CA THR A 53 5.00 -3.67 -5.17
C THR A 53 3.68 -3.51 -4.41
N GLU A 54 3.57 -4.08 -3.21
CA GLU A 54 2.39 -3.92 -2.34
C GLU A 54 2.08 -2.45 -2.01
N VAL A 55 3.14 -1.66 -1.80
CA VAL A 55 3.08 -0.20 -1.65
C VAL A 55 4.04 0.42 -2.64
N ARG A 56 3.57 1.41 -3.41
CA ARG A 56 4.39 2.13 -4.40
C ARG A 56 4.46 3.61 -4.04
N ALA A 57 5.67 4.12 -3.95
CA ALA A 57 5.91 5.56 -3.83
C ALA A 57 6.13 6.19 -5.20
N TYR A 58 5.29 7.18 -5.49
CA TYR A 58 5.36 8.12 -6.61
C TYR A 58 5.40 9.56 -6.06
N THR A 59 4.74 10.52 -6.72
CA THR A 59 4.40 11.82 -6.11
C THR A 59 3.39 11.69 -4.96
N TYR A 60 2.84 10.49 -4.76
CA TYR A 60 1.94 10.06 -3.69
C TYR A 60 2.25 8.59 -3.33
N ILE A 61 1.64 8.09 -2.25
CA ILE A 61 1.72 6.67 -1.86
C ILE A 61 0.50 5.92 -2.40
N GLU A 62 0.75 4.82 -3.10
CA GLU A 62 -0.28 3.88 -3.55
C GLU A 62 -0.21 2.60 -2.72
N VAL A 63 -1.30 2.23 -2.04
CA VAL A 63 -1.46 0.92 -1.42
C VAL A 63 -2.28 0.01 -2.34
N ARG A 64 -1.75 -1.17 -2.68
CA ARG A 64 -2.18 -1.93 -3.87
C ARG A 64 -2.69 -3.34 -3.58
N SER A 65 -2.66 -3.78 -2.33
CA SER A 65 -2.91 -5.16 -1.90
C SER A 65 -4.39 -5.56 -1.77
N ALA A 66 -5.32 -4.64 -1.99
CA ALA A 66 -6.74 -4.88 -1.73
C ALA A 66 -7.45 -5.47 -2.95
N ASP A 67 -8.17 -6.57 -2.74
CA ASP A 67 -9.08 -7.14 -3.73
C ASP A 67 -10.25 -6.21 -4.02
N LEU A 68 -10.72 -6.23 -5.26
CA LEU A 68 -11.94 -5.52 -5.63
C LEU A 68 -13.15 -6.23 -5.03
N VAL A 69 -13.96 -5.47 -4.30
CA VAL A 69 -15.22 -5.92 -3.70
C VAL A 69 -16.39 -5.12 -4.24
N SER A 70 -17.60 -5.69 -4.17
CA SER A 70 -18.86 -5.06 -4.58
C SER A 70 -19.00 -3.61 -4.09
N ASP A 71 -19.64 -2.75 -4.88
CA ASP A 71 -19.69 -1.27 -4.77
C ASP A 71 -19.77 -0.70 -3.34
N ARG A 72 -20.67 -1.21 -2.48
CA ARG A 72 -20.83 -0.64 -1.12
C ARG A 72 -19.63 -0.91 -0.20
N ARG A 73 -18.88 -1.98 -0.45
CA ARG A 73 -17.68 -2.35 0.32
C ARG A 73 -16.40 -1.74 -0.25
N ALA A 74 -16.43 -1.26 -1.50
CA ALA A 74 -15.26 -0.65 -2.13
C ALA A 74 -14.74 0.56 -1.32
N PHE A 75 -15.64 1.27 -0.63
CA PHE A 75 -15.28 2.39 0.25
C PHE A 75 -14.55 1.97 1.54
N GLN A 76 -14.58 0.70 1.94
CA GLN A 76 -13.89 0.25 3.16
C GLN A 76 -12.38 0.45 3.07
N VAL A 77 -11.79 0.21 1.89
CA VAL A 77 -10.35 0.33 1.65
C VAL A 77 -9.87 1.78 1.79
N PRO A 78 -10.41 2.78 1.05
CA PRO A 78 -9.98 4.16 1.22
C PRO A 78 -10.31 4.69 2.62
N THR A 79 -11.47 4.36 3.20
CA THR A 79 -11.82 4.77 4.57
C THR A 79 -10.81 4.23 5.59
N PHE A 80 -10.39 2.97 5.46
CA PHE A 80 -9.40 2.35 6.33
C PHE A 80 -8.06 3.08 6.28
N TRP A 81 -7.52 3.31 5.08
CA TRP A 81 -6.22 3.97 4.93
C TRP A 81 -6.27 5.45 5.29
N THR A 82 -7.37 6.17 5.01
CA THR A 82 -7.53 7.56 5.40
C THR A 82 -7.48 7.70 6.92
N GLY A 83 -8.30 6.93 7.65
CA GLY A 83 -8.30 6.97 9.11
C GLY A 83 -6.96 6.61 9.73
N LEU A 84 -6.32 5.57 9.21
CA LEU A 84 -5.09 5.03 9.78
C LEU A 84 -3.86 5.90 9.49
N LEU A 85 -3.73 6.41 8.26
CA LEU A 85 -2.50 7.08 7.79
C LEU A 85 -2.51 8.59 8.00
N TYR A 86 -3.69 9.24 7.97
CA TYR A 86 -3.79 10.71 8.01
C TYR A 86 -3.83 11.25 9.45
N ASP A 87 -4.16 10.40 10.43
CA ASP A 87 -4.05 10.73 11.84
C ASP A 87 -2.67 10.32 12.38
N GLU A 88 -1.94 11.26 12.96
CA GLU A 88 -0.56 11.04 13.42
C GLU A 88 -0.48 10.03 14.56
N ASN A 89 -1.43 10.08 15.52
CA ASN A 89 -1.46 9.17 16.66
C ASN A 89 -1.76 7.73 16.21
N SER A 90 -2.76 7.56 15.35
CA SER A 90 -3.16 6.27 14.79
C SER A 90 -2.03 5.64 13.99
N ARG A 91 -1.35 6.43 13.15
CA ARG A 91 -0.18 6.00 12.38
C ARG A 91 0.98 5.63 13.29
N GLY A 92 1.25 6.43 14.32
CA GLY A 92 2.33 6.20 15.29
C GLY A 92 2.13 4.90 16.07
N GLU A 93 0.95 4.70 16.66
CA GLU A 93 0.66 3.47 17.41
C GLU A 93 0.73 2.24 16.51
N MET A 94 0.23 2.33 15.27
CA MET A 94 0.31 1.21 14.33
C MET A 94 1.75 0.89 13.95
N LEU A 95 2.60 1.91 13.76
CA LEU A 95 4.02 1.70 13.46
C LEU A 95 4.73 0.98 14.60
N GLU A 96 4.46 1.37 15.86
CA GLU A 96 5.02 0.69 17.04
C GLU A 96 4.57 -0.78 17.12
N ARG A 97 3.30 -1.06 16.84
CA ARG A 97 2.77 -2.44 16.78
C ARG A 97 3.40 -3.27 15.67
N CYS A 98 3.65 -2.68 14.50
CA CYS A 98 4.31 -3.35 13.39
C CYS A 98 5.80 -3.57 13.65
N ALA A 99 6.46 -2.71 14.45
CA ALA A 99 7.89 -2.78 14.70
C ALA A 99 8.33 -4.10 15.35
N SER A 100 7.46 -4.77 16.12
CA SER A 100 7.76 -6.10 16.68
C SER A 100 7.87 -7.21 15.63
N TYR A 101 7.43 -6.94 14.41
CA TYR A 101 7.43 -7.85 13.26
C TYR A 101 8.26 -7.31 12.08
N ASP A 102 9.08 -6.28 12.30
CA ASP A 102 9.91 -5.62 11.28
C ASP A 102 11.12 -6.49 10.90
N ASP A 103 10.83 -7.63 10.30
CA ASP A 103 11.75 -8.58 9.73
C ASP A 103 11.20 -9.04 8.38
N HIS A 104 12.03 -8.94 7.33
CA HIS A 104 11.57 -9.18 5.96
C HIS A 104 11.04 -10.59 5.75
N GLU A 105 11.72 -11.61 6.29
CA GLU A 105 11.32 -13.01 6.11
C GLU A 105 10.00 -13.28 6.83
N ARG A 106 9.87 -12.80 8.07
CA ARG A 106 8.60 -12.90 8.83
C ARG A 106 7.45 -12.21 8.12
N TRP A 107 7.70 -11.06 7.50
CA TRP A 107 6.67 -10.33 6.76
C TRP A 107 6.23 -11.07 5.49
N GLN A 108 7.17 -11.68 4.77
CA GLN A 108 6.83 -12.54 3.62
C GLN A 108 6.06 -13.79 4.05
N GLU A 109 6.42 -14.41 5.17
CA GLU A 109 5.69 -15.55 5.73
C GLU A 109 4.25 -15.16 6.11
N LEU A 110 4.06 -14.04 6.81
CA LEU A 110 2.74 -13.56 7.20
C LEU A 110 1.88 -13.21 5.99
N LEU A 111 2.44 -12.59 4.95
CA LEU A 111 1.73 -12.29 3.70
C LEU A 111 1.25 -13.57 2.99
N HIS A 112 2.12 -14.57 2.90
CA HIS A 112 1.75 -15.87 2.30
C HIS A 112 0.68 -16.59 3.12
N GLU A 113 0.75 -16.52 4.45
CA GLU A 113 -0.25 -17.15 5.30
C GLU A 113 -1.58 -16.41 5.26
N ALA A 114 -1.56 -15.07 5.25
CA ALA A 114 -2.75 -14.24 5.06
C ALA A 114 -3.45 -14.55 3.74
N ALA A 115 -2.70 -14.80 2.66
CA ALA A 115 -3.27 -15.18 1.37
C ALA A 115 -3.98 -16.55 1.38
N ARG A 116 -3.60 -17.46 2.28
CA ARG A 116 -4.21 -18.80 2.41
C ARG A 116 -5.34 -18.84 3.43
N SER A 117 -5.11 -18.25 4.59
CA SER A 117 -5.93 -18.42 5.80
C SER A 117 -6.69 -17.14 6.19
N GLY A 118 -6.50 -16.04 5.45
CA GLY A 118 -7.16 -14.77 5.74
C GLY A 118 -6.80 -14.27 7.14
N LEU A 119 -7.82 -13.82 7.89
CA LEU A 119 -7.63 -13.32 9.26
C LEU A 119 -7.23 -14.39 10.28
N ASP A 120 -7.32 -15.68 9.93
CA ASP A 120 -6.88 -16.76 10.81
C ASP A 120 -5.37 -17.04 10.67
N ALA A 121 -4.68 -16.26 9.84
CA ALA A 121 -3.23 -16.31 9.72
C ALA A 121 -2.55 -15.93 11.04
N ALA A 122 -1.67 -16.82 11.51
CA ALA A 122 -0.79 -16.58 12.63
C ALA A 122 0.62 -17.05 12.28
N CYS A 123 1.60 -16.15 12.33
CA CYS A 123 3.00 -16.50 12.08
C CYS A 123 3.95 -15.58 12.84
N SER A 124 5.09 -16.11 13.25
CA SER A 124 6.18 -15.36 13.90
C SER A 124 5.75 -14.52 15.12
N GLY A 125 4.72 -14.98 15.86
CA GLY A 125 4.17 -14.26 17.02
C GLY A 125 3.17 -13.15 16.68
N ALA A 126 2.82 -12.98 15.40
CA ALA A 126 1.74 -12.12 14.96
C ALA A 126 0.44 -12.92 14.87
N ASP A 127 -0.61 -12.42 15.51
CA ASP A 127 -1.99 -12.81 15.26
C ASP A 127 -2.60 -11.76 14.33
N LEU A 128 -2.89 -12.14 13.07
CA LEU A 128 -3.40 -11.19 12.09
C LEU A 128 -4.79 -10.67 12.44
N ARG A 129 -5.61 -11.47 13.14
CA ARG A 129 -6.94 -11.05 13.60
C ARG A 129 -6.82 -9.97 14.66
N GLU A 130 -5.90 -10.13 15.61
CA GLU A 130 -5.61 -9.11 16.63
C GLU A 130 -5.06 -7.83 15.97
N LEU A 131 -4.11 -7.97 15.06
CA LEU A 131 -3.51 -6.84 14.35
C LEU A 131 -4.56 -6.08 13.51
N ALA A 132 -5.43 -6.80 12.80
CA ALA A 132 -6.52 -6.22 12.02
C ALA A 132 -7.54 -5.49 12.90
N ALA A 133 -7.91 -6.07 14.04
CA ALA A 133 -8.81 -5.43 15.00
C ALA A 133 -8.20 -4.12 15.55
N ALA A 134 -6.91 -4.15 15.92
CA ALA A 134 -6.18 -2.96 16.35
C ALA A 134 -6.12 -1.89 15.25
N ALA A 135 -5.78 -2.28 14.02
CA ALA A 135 -5.69 -1.35 12.89
C ALA A 135 -7.04 -0.71 12.55
N ILE A 136 -8.15 -1.47 12.58
CA ILE A 136 -9.49 -0.91 12.36
C ILE A 136 -9.88 0.04 13.49
N ARG A 137 -9.59 -0.30 14.75
CA ARG A 137 -9.87 0.58 15.91
C ARG A 137 -9.10 1.90 15.79
N LEU A 138 -7.83 1.86 15.41
CA LEU A 138 -7.01 3.04 15.17
C LEU A 138 -7.53 3.86 13.98
N SER A 139 -7.88 3.21 12.88
CA SER A 139 -8.47 3.89 11.73
C SER A 139 -9.79 4.61 12.08
N ILE A 140 -10.66 3.99 12.88
CA ILE A 140 -11.88 4.62 13.41
C ILE A 140 -11.54 5.83 14.29
N ALA A 141 -10.52 5.72 15.15
CA ALA A 141 -10.07 6.83 15.99
C ALA A 141 -9.56 8.01 15.15
N GLY A 142 -8.72 7.74 14.15
CA GLY A 142 -8.23 8.78 13.24
C GLY A 142 -9.34 9.49 12.47
N LEU A 143 -10.35 8.76 11.99
CA LEU A 143 -11.52 9.37 11.35
C LEU A 143 -12.28 10.30 12.31
N ARG A 144 -12.46 9.90 13.57
CA ARG A 144 -13.11 10.70 14.61
C ARG A 144 -12.31 11.93 15.03
N ASN A 145 -10.99 11.90 14.86
CA ASN A 145 -10.13 13.07 15.09
C ASN A 145 -10.27 14.13 13.98
N GLY A 146 -11.10 13.89 12.96
CA GLY A 146 -11.40 14.87 11.92
C GLY A 146 -10.30 14.98 10.87
N VAL A 147 -9.67 13.85 10.50
CA VAL A 147 -8.72 13.83 9.38
C VAL A 147 -9.34 14.41 8.11
N PRO A 148 -8.52 15.02 7.22
CA PRO A 148 -9.02 15.58 5.97
C PRO A 148 -9.91 14.60 5.22
N CYS A 149 -11.00 15.11 4.64
CA CYS A 149 -11.99 14.34 3.86
C CYS A 149 -12.85 13.34 4.67
N ALA A 150 -12.71 13.24 6.00
CA ALA A 150 -13.55 12.35 6.81
C ALA A 150 -14.95 12.92 7.09
N GLY A 151 -15.16 14.23 6.99
CA GLY A 151 -16.45 14.85 7.32
C GLY A 151 -16.77 14.92 8.82
N GLY A 152 -16.00 14.24 9.69
CA GLY A 152 -16.09 14.33 11.15
C GLY A 152 -17.29 13.64 11.81
N ASP A 153 -18.25 13.18 11.01
CA ASP A 153 -19.50 12.58 11.49
C ASP A 153 -19.40 11.05 11.65
N ASP A 154 -20.30 10.47 12.43
CA ASP A 154 -20.39 9.01 12.65
C ASP A 154 -20.64 8.21 11.35
N GLU A 155 -21.12 8.85 10.28
CA GLU A 155 -21.22 8.20 8.98
C GLU A 155 -19.85 7.85 8.39
N ALA A 156 -18.81 8.63 8.69
CA ALA A 156 -17.45 8.44 8.19
C ALA A 156 -16.85 7.09 8.58
N VAL A 157 -17.17 6.62 9.80
CA VAL A 157 -16.66 5.36 10.34
C VAL A 157 -17.52 4.16 9.96
N ARG A 158 -18.70 4.39 9.37
CA ARG A 158 -19.67 3.33 9.08
C ARG A 158 -19.10 2.19 8.24
N PRO A 159 -18.31 2.43 7.17
CA PRO A 159 -17.70 1.35 6.40
C PRO A 159 -16.83 0.41 7.25
N LEU A 160 -16.11 0.96 8.22
CA LEU A 160 -15.22 0.20 9.10
C LEU A 160 -15.99 -0.57 10.19
N LEU A 161 -17.06 0.02 10.71
CA LEU A 161 -17.95 -0.68 11.65
C LEU A 161 -18.62 -1.89 10.98
N ASP A 162 -19.03 -1.75 9.72
CA ASP A 162 -19.61 -2.84 8.95
C ASP A 162 -18.56 -3.91 8.58
N LEU A 163 -17.32 -3.50 8.28
CA LEU A 163 -16.18 -4.41 8.09
C LEU A 163 -15.89 -5.23 9.35
N ALA A 164 -15.81 -4.56 10.51
CA ALA A 164 -15.54 -5.24 11.79
C ALA A 164 -16.64 -6.25 12.13
N ARG A 165 -17.92 -5.89 11.92
CA ARG A 165 -19.06 -6.81 12.12
C ARG A 165 -18.99 -8.01 11.20
N LEU A 166 -18.68 -7.82 9.92
CA LEU A 166 -18.58 -8.89 8.93
C LEU A 166 -17.57 -9.97 9.36
N HIS A 167 -16.46 -9.56 9.98
CA HIS A 167 -15.38 -10.45 10.38
C HIS A 167 -15.36 -10.79 11.88
N ALA A 168 -16.42 -10.42 12.62
CA ALA A 168 -16.52 -10.60 14.06
C ALA A 168 -15.31 -10.04 14.84
N LEU A 169 -14.80 -8.88 14.42
CA LEU A 169 -13.68 -8.19 15.06
C LEU A 169 -14.16 -7.29 16.20
N THR A 170 -13.51 -7.38 17.34
CA THR A 170 -13.77 -6.52 18.50
C THR A 170 -13.00 -5.21 18.32
N VAL A 171 -13.71 -4.14 17.96
CA VAL A 171 -13.14 -2.81 17.67
C VAL A 171 -13.63 -1.72 18.63
N ARG A 172 -14.09 -2.11 19.81
CA ARG A 172 -14.55 -1.18 20.86
C ARG A 172 -13.40 -0.43 21.50
#